data_AF-A0A660U968-F1
#
_entry.id   AF-A0A660U968-F1
#
_cell.length_a   1.000
_cell.length_b   1.000
_cell.length_c   1.000
_cell.angle_alpha   90.00
_cell.angle_beta   90.00
_cell.angle_gamma   90.00
#
_symmetry.space_group_name_H-M   'P 1'
#
loop_
_entity.id
_entity.type
_entity.pdbx_description
1 polymer ?
#
loop_
_entity_poly.entity_id
_entity_poly.type
_entity_poly.pdbx_seq_one_letter_code
_entity_poly.pdbx_strand_id
1 'polypeptide(L)'
;MRAPLVLGLLIALAAVQGCYWKSILLGPNWSENYALQSMGAVASDPHINDGRYDTYGVAEPSEKGRTFLITLPQPREIRRIVIYNYNLYKFDVRYWDLKRGVWRNAVVVRRRWSTSSRGAQERFDFRNVRFTTDKILIVVHRTVDDEVVDKLRLSPGDKVVGTRFTNIFGGVPVQVYRVLLEKPAVLREVELYGLAPIRR
;
A
#
# COMPACT_ATOMS: atom_id res chain seq x y z
N MET A 1 27.47 -52.51 27.16
CA MET A 1 26.75 -52.44 25.87
C MET A 1 25.75 -51.28 25.89
N ARG A 2 26.13 -50.08 25.41
CA ARG A 2 25.26 -48.89 25.33
C ARG A 2 25.48 -48.07 24.04
N ALA A 3 25.99 -48.70 22.99
CA ALA A 3 26.30 -48.05 21.72
C ALA A 3 25.10 -47.81 20.77
N PRO A 4 24.03 -48.64 20.72
CA PRO A 4 23.02 -48.48 19.67
C PRO A 4 22.03 -47.32 19.89
N LEU A 5 21.87 -46.86 21.14
CA LEU A 5 20.93 -45.77 21.49
C LEU A 5 21.47 -44.37 21.15
N VAL A 6 22.79 -44.17 21.20
CA VAL A 6 23.41 -42.86 20.94
C VAL A 6 23.45 -42.57 19.44
N LEU A 7 23.66 -43.60 18.61
CA LEU A 7 23.69 -43.46 17.15
C LEU A 7 22.29 -43.16 16.57
N GLY A 8 21.23 -43.78 17.11
CA GLY A 8 19.85 -43.51 16.70
C GLY A 8 19.40 -42.08 17.03
N LEU A 9 19.85 -41.53 18.17
CA LEU A 9 19.52 -40.16 18.58
C LEU A 9 20.19 -39.11 17.68
N LEU A 10 21.44 -39.35 17.26
CA LEU A 10 22.19 -38.45 16.36
C LEU A 10 21.59 -38.40 14.95
N ILE A 11 21.09 -39.53 14.44
CA ILE A 11 20.43 -39.58 13.12
C ILE A 11 19.08 -38.85 13.17
N ALA A 12 18.32 -38.98 14.26
CA ALA A 12 17.07 -38.26 14.45
C ALA A 12 17.27 -36.74 14.55
N LEU A 13 18.32 -36.27 15.24
CA LEU A 13 18.67 -34.84 15.31
C LEU A 13 19.09 -34.28 13.94
N ALA A 14 19.84 -35.03 13.13
CA ALA A 14 20.20 -34.61 11.78
C ALA A 14 19.00 -34.54 10.82
N ALA A 15 18.04 -35.46 10.95
CA ALA A 15 16.81 -35.47 10.13
C ALA A 15 15.87 -34.30 10.47
N VAL A 16 15.79 -33.91 11.75
CA VAL A 16 14.98 -32.74 12.16
C VAL A 16 15.62 -31.45 11.67
N GLN A 17 16.96 -31.32 11.72
CA GLN A 17 17.62 -30.14 11.19
C GLN A 17 17.49 -30.00 9.66
N GLY A 18 17.61 -31.10 8.90
CA GLY A 18 17.48 -31.06 7.42
C GLY A 18 16.12 -30.55 6.90
N CYS A 19 15.04 -30.71 7.67
CA CYS A 19 13.72 -30.16 7.33
C CYS A 19 13.59 -28.66 7.65
N TYR A 20 14.23 -28.17 8.72
CA TYR A 20 14.19 -26.75 9.09
C TYR A 20 14.94 -25.85 8.10
N TRP A 21 15.99 -26.36 7.46
CA TRP A 21 16.80 -25.58 6.51
C TRP A 21 16.08 -25.38 5.18
N LYS A 22 15.28 -26.37 4.75
CA LYS A 22 14.48 -26.26 3.53
C LYS A 22 13.37 -25.22 3.69
N SER A 23 12.74 -25.10 4.87
CA SER A 23 11.71 -24.06 5.09
C SER A 23 12.23 -22.62 5.05
N ILE A 24 13.53 -22.39 5.30
CA ILE A 24 14.15 -21.05 5.21
C ILE A 24 14.52 -20.69 3.76
N LEU A 25 14.69 -21.68 2.88
CA LEU A 25 15.09 -21.52 1.47
C LEU A 25 13.93 -21.59 0.46
N LEU A 26 12.68 -21.82 0.89
CA LEU A 26 11.54 -22.06 0.00
C LEU A 26 10.67 -20.81 -0.31
N GLY A 27 11.06 -19.63 0.15
CA GLY A 27 10.42 -18.37 -0.25
C GLY A 27 10.90 -17.88 -1.62
N PRO A 28 10.07 -17.19 -2.42
CA PRO A 28 10.56 -16.56 -3.65
C PRO A 28 11.65 -15.54 -3.30
N ASN A 29 12.82 -15.69 -3.91
CA ASN A 29 13.85 -14.65 -3.88
C ASN A 29 13.32 -13.44 -4.67
N TRP A 30 13.25 -12.29 -4.01
CA TRP A 30 12.79 -11.03 -4.62
C TRP A 30 13.93 -10.33 -5.34
N SER A 31 13.63 -9.62 -6.42
CA SER A 31 14.58 -8.71 -7.06
C SER A 31 14.98 -7.56 -6.12
N GLU A 32 15.89 -6.72 -6.59
CA GLU A 32 16.05 -5.36 -6.04
C GLU A 32 14.77 -4.55 -6.22
N ASN A 33 14.62 -3.47 -5.43
CA ASN A 33 13.49 -2.57 -5.52
C ASN A 33 13.56 -1.76 -6.82
N TYR A 34 12.69 -2.08 -7.78
CA TYR A 34 12.61 -1.38 -9.07
C TYR A 34 12.12 0.06 -8.95
N ALA A 35 11.45 0.42 -7.85
CA ALA A 35 10.96 1.77 -7.66
C ALA A 35 12.05 2.76 -7.25
N LEU A 36 13.22 2.32 -6.78
CA LEU A 36 14.25 3.21 -6.28
C LEU A 36 14.71 4.22 -7.34
N GLN A 37 14.89 5.47 -6.91
CA GLN A 37 15.46 6.52 -7.76
C GLN A 37 16.85 6.13 -8.30
N SER A 38 17.67 5.44 -7.49
CA SER A 38 18.98 4.92 -7.91
C SER A 38 18.91 3.90 -9.05
N MET A 39 17.74 3.30 -9.29
CA MET A 39 17.46 2.40 -10.41
C MET A 39 16.91 3.12 -11.65
N GLY A 40 16.82 4.46 -11.61
CA GLY A 40 16.32 5.30 -12.70
C GLY A 40 14.80 5.50 -12.71
N ALA A 41 14.09 5.10 -11.63
CA ALA A 41 12.66 5.36 -11.52
C ALA A 41 12.37 6.80 -11.08
N VAL A 42 11.30 7.38 -11.62
CA VAL A 42 10.87 8.75 -11.36
C VAL A 42 9.50 8.73 -10.69
N ALA A 43 9.39 9.41 -9.55
CA ALA A 43 8.13 9.55 -8.83
C ALA A 43 7.54 10.96 -8.96
N SER A 44 6.24 11.09 -8.71
CA SER A 44 5.55 12.39 -8.61
C SER A 44 6.07 13.24 -7.44
N ASP A 45 6.55 12.58 -6.39
CA ASP A 45 7.28 13.18 -5.27
C ASP A 45 8.50 12.27 -5.01
N PRO A 46 9.75 12.76 -5.06
CA PRO A 46 10.93 11.92 -4.95
C PRO A 46 11.06 11.21 -3.59
N HIS A 47 10.43 11.73 -2.53
CA HIS A 47 10.53 11.13 -1.20
C HIS A 47 9.82 9.78 -1.10
N ILE A 48 8.96 9.41 -2.07
CA ILE A 48 8.28 8.11 -2.05
C ILE A 48 9.11 6.98 -2.66
N ASN A 49 10.29 7.30 -3.19
CA ASN A 49 11.17 6.32 -3.84
C ASN A 49 12.67 6.63 -3.68
N ASP A 50 13.04 7.43 -2.68
CA ASP A 50 14.43 7.81 -2.38
C ASP A 50 15.17 6.74 -1.55
N GLY A 51 14.45 5.69 -1.10
CA GLY A 51 14.98 4.61 -0.27
C GLY A 51 15.11 4.97 1.22
N ARG A 52 14.54 6.09 1.64
CA ARG A 52 14.58 6.58 3.03
C ARG A 52 13.20 6.48 3.67
N TYR A 53 13.12 5.80 4.81
CA TYR A 53 11.85 5.63 5.52
C TYR A 53 11.49 6.80 6.46
N ASP A 54 12.38 7.78 6.61
CA ASP A 54 12.20 8.98 7.43
C ASP A 54 11.67 10.19 6.63
N THR A 55 11.63 10.09 5.31
CA THR A 55 11.04 11.09 4.41
C THR A 55 9.58 10.74 4.09
N TYR A 56 8.86 11.71 3.53
CA TYR A 56 7.46 11.51 3.14
C TYR A 56 7.12 12.34 1.91
N GLY A 57 6.40 11.71 0.99
CA GLY A 57 5.75 12.41 -0.11
C GLY A 57 4.34 12.83 0.25
N VAL A 58 3.89 13.94 -0.34
CA VAL A 58 2.58 14.54 -0.06
C VAL A 58 1.78 14.72 -1.35
N ALA A 59 0.52 14.30 -1.33
CA ALA A 59 -0.45 14.57 -2.38
C ALA A 59 -1.62 15.38 -1.84
N GLU A 60 -1.71 16.63 -2.27
CA GLU A 60 -2.80 17.54 -1.90
C GLU A 60 -4.14 17.12 -2.54
N PRO A 61 -5.28 17.36 -1.87
CA PRO A 61 -6.59 17.21 -2.47
C PRO A 61 -6.73 18.05 -3.73
N SER A 62 -7.17 17.44 -4.83
CA SER A 62 -7.36 18.11 -6.12
C SER A 62 -8.53 17.49 -6.89
N GLU A 63 -8.92 18.10 -8.01
CA GLU A 63 -9.95 17.54 -8.91
C GLU A 63 -9.56 16.15 -9.45
N LYS A 64 -8.25 15.90 -9.63
CA LYS A 64 -7.72 14.59 -10.05
C LYS A 64 -7.61 13.60 -8.89
N GLY A 65 -7.98 14.04 -7.68
CA GLY A 65 -7.77 13.31 -6.45
C GLY A 65 -6.35 13.41 -5.91
N ARG A 66 -6.10 12.69 -4.82
CA ARG A 66 -4.78 12.55 -4.20
C ARG A 66 -4.09 11.36 -4.85
N THR A 67 -3.04 11.61 -5.64
CA THR A 67 -2.40 10.56 -6.44
C THR A 67 -0.89 10.59 -6.32
N PHE A 68 -0.28 9.41 -6.31
CA PHE A 68 1.16 9.22 -6.40
C PHE A 68 1.49 8.39 -7.63
N LEU A 69 2.41 8.85 -8.47
CA LEU A 69 2.83 8.16 -9.70
C LEU A 69 4.28 7.74 -9.57
N ILE A 70 4.60 6.52 -9.98
CA ILE A 70 5.97 6.03 -10.16
C ILE A 70 6.10 5.53 -11.59
N THR A 71 7.11 6.04 -12.31
CA THR A 71 7.47 5.65 -13.66
C THR A 71 8.83 4.94 -13.63
N LEU A 72 8.86 3.70 -14.11
CA LEU A 72 10.06 2.89 -14.25
C LEU A 72 10.77 3.24 -15.56
N PRO A 73 12.11 3.12 -15.63
CA PRO A 73 12.86 3.43 -16.86
C PRO A 73 12.56 2.45 -18.00
N GLN A 74 12.09 1.25 -17.67
CA GLN A 74 11.66 0.24 -18.62
C GLN A 74 10.55 -0.63 -18.01
N PRO A 75 9.71 -1.27 -18.85
CA PRO A 75 8.72 -2.23 -18.37
C PRO A 75 9.36 -3.33 -17.52
N ARG A 76 8.79 -3.58 -16.33
CA ARG A 76 9.19 -4.67 -15.43
C ARG A 76 7.98 -5.52 -15.07
N GLU A 77 8.24 -6.80 -14.86
CA GLU A 77 7.24 -7.68 -14.27
C GLU A 77 7.20 -7.48 -12.76
N ILE A 78 6.05 -7.05 -12.25
CA ILE A 78 5.83 -6.80 -10.82
C ILE A 78 5.11 -8.00 -10.22
N ARG A 79 5.65 -8.45 -9.10
CA ARG A 79 5.19 -9.60 -8.32
C ARG A 79 4.84 -9.25 -6.88
N ARG A 80 5.49 -8.22 -6.34
CA ARG A 80 5.23 -7.72 -5.00
C ARG A 80 5.29 -6.20 -4.98
N ILE A 81 4.38 -5.62 -4.21
CA ILE A 81 4.32 -4.17 -3.94
C ILE A 81 4.33 -3.98 -2.44
N VAL A 82 5.22 -3.13 -1.94
CA VAL A 82 5.23 -2.71 -0.54
C VAL A 82 4.98 -1.22 -0.48
N ILE A 83 4.08 -0.79 0.41
CA ILE A 83 3.81 0.62 0.66
C ILE A 83 4.03 0.88 2.15
N TYR A 84 5.00 1.73 2.46
CA TYR A 84 5.18 2.29 3.80
C TYR A 84 4.29 3.51 3.91
N ASN A 85 3.28 3.36 4.74
CA ASN A 85 2.16 4.27 4.82
C ASN A 85 2.32 5.22 6.01
N TYR A 86 1.84 6.46 5.83
CA TYR A 86 1.65 7.39 6.93
C TYR A 86 0.17 7.52 7.28
N ASN A 87 -0.70 7.93 6.35
CA ASN A 87 -2.11 8.18 6.66
C ASN A 87 -3.15 7.61 5.68
N LEU A 88 -2.74 6.84 4.66
CA LEU A 88 -3.69 6.27 3.69
C LEU A 88 -4.63 5.29 4.39
N TYR A 89 -5.92 5.37 4.06
CA TYR A 89 -6.98 4.54 4.64
C TYR A 89 -7.76 3.76 3.59
N LYS A 90 -8.15 4.38 2.48
CA LYS A 90 -8.74 3.71 1.31
C LYS A 90 -8.04 4.18 0.06
N PHE A 91 -7.55 3.26 -0.75
CA PHE A 91 -6.81 3.59 -1.96
C PHE A 91 -6.78 2.41 -2.92
N ASP A 92 -6.50 2.72 -4.19
CA ASP A 92 -6.20 1.73 -5.22
C ASP A 92 -4.73 1.82 -5.61
N VAL A 93 -4.12 0.67 -5.89
CA VAL A 93 -2.87 0.62 -6.66
C VAL A 93 -3.22 0.20 -8.07
N ARG A 94 -2.90 1.06 -9.04
CA ARG A 94 -3.15 0.86 -10.46
C ARG A 94 -1.84 0.72 -11.22
N TYR A 95 -1.90 -0.01 -12.32
CA TYR A 95 -0.79 -0.15 -13.26
C TYR A 95 -1.24 0.25 -14.65
N TRP A 96 -0.30 0.74 -15.45
CA TRP A 96 -0.54 1.01 -16.86
C TRP A 96 -0.44 -0.31 -17.66
N ASP A 97 -1.57 -0.74 -18.24
CA ASP A 97 -1.60 -1.92 -19.11
C ASP A 97 -1.03 -1.53 -20.48
N LEU A 98 0.25 -1.84 -20.69
CA LEU A 98 1.00 -1.50 -21.91
C LEU A 98 0.34 -1.98 -23.20
N LYS A 99 -0.42 -3.09 -23.16
CA LYS A 99 -1.08 -3.65 -24.35
C LYS A 99 -2.37 -2.91 -24.68
N ARG A 100 -3.09 -2.47 -23.65
CA ARG A 100 -4.43 -1.87 -23.80
C ARG A 100 -4.42 -0.34 -23.73
N GLY A 101 -3.33 0.26 -23.28
CA GLY A 101 -3.23 1.71 -23.10
C GLY A 101 -4.23 2.24 -22.07
N VAL A 102 -4.47 1.49 -20.99
CA VAL A 102 -5.43 1.88 -19.94
C VAL A 102 -4.90 1.57 -18.55
N TRP A 103 -5.34 2.34 -17.56
CA TRP A 103 -5.10 2.05 -16.15
C TRP A 103 -5.97 0.87 -15.68
N ARG A 104 -5.35 -0.09 -14.99
CA ARG A 104 -6.05 -1.22 -14.37
C ARG A 104 -5.71 -1.34 -12.90
N ASN A 105 -6.66 -1.79 -12.08
CA ASN A 105 -6.42 -2.02 -10.66
C ASN A 105 -5.57 -3.28 -10.46
N ALA A 106 -4.43 -3.13 -9.79
CA ALA A 106 -3.65 -4.24 -9.23
C ALA A 106 -4.17 -4.63 -7.84
N VAL A 107 -4.45 -3.63 -7.01
CA VAL A 107 -4.88 -3.80 -5.61
C VAL A 107 -5.94 -2.74 -5.30
N VAL A 108 -6.92 -3.13 -4.49
CA VAL A 108 -7.99 -2.23 -4.01
C VAL A 108 -8.10 -2.39 -2.49
N VAL A 109 -7.84 -1.33 -1.75
CA VAL A 109 -7.92 -1.30 -0.28
C VAL A 109 -9.19 -0.57 0.13
N ARG A 110 -10.24 -1.34 0.49
CA ARG A 110 -11.57 -0.79 0.83
C ARG A 110 -11.88 -0.74 2.33
N ARG A 111 -11.32 -1.65 3.13
CA ARG A 111 -11.64 -1.83 4.55
C ARG A 111 -10.47 -2.47 5.30
N ARG A 112 -10.32 -2.05 6.55
CA ARG A 112 -9.34 -2.59 7.50
C ARG A 112 -9.61 -4.07 7.79
N TRP A 113 -8.55 -4.88 7.81
CA TRP A 113 -8.51 -6.11 8.57
C TRP A 113 -8.28 -5.73 10.03
N SER A 114 -9.28 -5.96 10.89
CA SER A 114 -9.18 -6.07 12.36
C SER A 114 -7.96 -5.41 13.03
N THR A 115 -8.08 -4.17 13.48
CA THR A 115 -7.29 -3.68 14.61
C THR A 115 -8.08 -2.60 15.32
N SER A 116 -8.12 -2.67 16.64
CA SER A 116 -8.80 -1.78 17.58
C SER A 116 -8.17 -0.37 17.68
N SER A 117 -7.08 -0.08 16.97
CA SER A 117 -6.34 1.17 17.06
C SER A 117 -6.83 2.19 16.02
N ARG A 118 -7.25 3.41 16.38
CA ARG A 118 -7.76 4.41 15.40
C ARG A 118 -6.73 4.92 14.36
N GLY A 119 -5.52 4.37 14.31
CA GLY A 119 -4.44 4.80 13.41
C GLY A 119 -4.40 4.13 12.04
N ALA A 120 -3.65 4.74 11.13
CA ALA A 120 -3.34 4.17 9.83
C ALA A 120 -2.44 2.93 9.98
N GLN A 121 -2.63 1.94 9.10
CA GLN A 121 -1.73 0.78 9.02
C GLN A 121 -0.38 1.25 8.49
N GLU A 122 0.71 0.99 9.20
CA GLU A 122 2.05 1.51 8.87
C GLU A 122 2.63 0.95 7.57
N ARG A 123 2.24 -0.27 7.19
CA ARG A 123 2.80 -0.97 6.02
C ARG A 123 1.78 -1.87 5.35
N PHE A 124 1.69 -1.78 4.03
CA PHE A 124 0.97 -2.74 3.19
C PHE A 124 1.96 -3.56 2.37
N ASP A 125 1.84 -4.89 2.38
CA ASP A 125 2.72 -5.81 1.64
C ASP A 125 1.87 -6.77 0.79
N PHE A 126 1.84 -6.53 -0.52
CA PHE A 126 1.04 -7.27 -1.49
C PHE A 126 1.94 -8.24 -2.28
N ARG A 127 2.03 -9.51 -1.86
CA ARG A 127 3.01 -10.48 -2.40
C ARG A 127 2.56 -11.30 -3.61
N ASN A 128 1.31 -11.17 -4.04
CA ASN A 128 0.69 -12.02 -5.09
C ASN A 128 0.13 -11.20 -6.26
N VAL A 129 0.72 -10.03 -6.54
CA VAL A 129 0.35 -9.28 -7.75
C VAL A 129 1.09 -9.87 -8.95
N ARG A 130 0.54 -9.72 -10.16
CA ARG A 130 1.19 -10.24 -11.38
C ARG A 130 0.79 -9.43 -12.60
N PHE A 131 1.67 -8.53 -13.02
CA PHE A 131 1.49 -7.73 -14.23
C PHE A 131 2.83 -7.17 -14.69
N THR A 132 2.91 -6.77 -15.96
CA THR A 132 4.07 -6.07 -16.52
C THR A 132 3.67 -4.63 -16.81
N THR A 133 4.45 -3.68 -16.30
CA THR A 133 4.19 -2.26 -16.48
C THR A 133 5.47 -1.43 -16.39
N ASP A 134 5.41 -0.22 -16.90
CA ASP A 134 6.36 0.86 -16.68
C ASP A 134 5.82 1.93 -15.72
N LYS A 135 4.53 1.87 -15.32
CA LYS A 135 3.92 2.90 -14.46
C LYS A 135 3.00 2.31 -13.40
N ILE A 136 3.16 2.79 -12.17
CA ILE A 136 2.28 2.53 -11.04
C ILE A 136 1.65 3.82 -10.58
N LEU A 137 0.34 3.82 -10.36
CA LEU A 137 -0.42 4.96 -9.86
C LEU A 137 -1.17 4.53 -8.58
N ILE A 138 -0.89 5.19 -7.48
CA ILE A 138 -1.64 5.05 -6.23
C ILE A 138 -2.70 6.14 -6.22
N VAL A 139 -3.97 5.76 -6.11
CA VAL A 139 -5.11 6.69 -6.06
C VAL A 139 -5.72 6.62 -4.66
N VAL A 140 -5.59 7.70 -3.89
CA VAL A 140 -6.05 7.76 -2.50
C VAL A 140 -7.46 8.33 -2.42
N HIS A 141 -8.38 7.48 -1.97
CA HIS A 141 -9.80 7.79 -1.81
C HIS A 141 -10.12 8.33 -0.42
N ARG A 142 -9.43 7.84 0.62
CA ARG A 142 -9.56 8.31 2.00
C ARG A 142 -8.24 8.25 2.74
N THR A 143 -7.99 9.22 3.59
CA THR A 143 -6.96 9.17 4.65
C THR A 143 -7.62 9.02 6.03
N VAL A 144 -6.82 8.71 7.05
CA VAL A 144 -7.30 8.71 8.44
C VAL A 144 -7.52 10.13 8.99
N ASP A 145 -6.90 11.13 8.38
CA ASP A 145 -7.01 12.54 8.76
C ASP A 145 -8.23 13.23 8.13
N ASP A 146 -8.87 12.60 7.13
CA ASP A 146 -10.08 13.11 6.50
C ASP A 146 -11.21 13.31 7.54
N GLU A 147 -11.82 14.48 7.50
CA GLU A 147 -12.88 14.86 8.44
C GLU A 147 -14.26 14.82 7.77
N VAL A 148 -15.30 14.64 8.59
CA VAL A 148 -16.68 14.81 8.15
C VAL A 148 -17.30 15.94 8.96
N VAL A 149 -17.61 17.04 8.29
CA VAL A 149 -18.23 18.22 8.91
C VAL A 149 -19.68 18.33 8.48
N ASP A 150 -20.50 18.92 9.35
CA ASP A 150 -21.89 19.21 9.03
C ASP A 150 -22.02 20.60 8.43
N LYS A 151 -22.74 20.71 7.32
CA LYS A 151 -23.05 21.98 6.66
C LYS A 151 -24.57 22.12 6.49
N LEU A 152 -25.07 23.32 6.77
CA LEU A 152 -26.46 23.70 6.46
C LEU A 152 -26.67 24.02 4.97
N ARG A 153 -25.60 24.47 4.28
CA ARG A 153 -25.61 24.80 2.85
C ARG A 153 -24.36 24.26 2.19
N LEU A 154 -24.51 23.71 0.99
CA LEU A 154 -23.41 23.17 0.19
C LEU A 154 -22.71 24.26 -0.61
N SER A 155 -21.40 24.10 -0.78
CA SER A 155 -20.56 24.88 -1.68
C SER A 155 -20.21 24.06 -2.92
N PRO A 156 -19.90 24.69 -4.07
CA PRO A 156 -19.35 23.98 -5.23
C PRO A 156 -18.13 23.14 -4.83
N GLY A 157 -18.11 21.87 -5.25
CA GLY A 157 -17.03 20.93 -4.92
C GLY A 157 -17.21 20.15 -3.60
N ASP A 158 -18.24 20.42 -2.81
CA ASP A 158 -18.51 19.68 -1.58
C ASP A 158 -18.78 18.19 -1.85
N LYS A 159 -17.99 17.32 -1.21
CA LYS A 159 -18.14 15.87 -1.27
C LYS A 159 -19.11 15.38 -0.21
N VAL A 160 -20.40 15.36 -0.54
CA VAL A 160 -21.45 14.90 0.37
C VAL A 160 -21.36 13.40 0.60
N VAL A 161 -21.23 12.99 1.86
CA VAL A 161 -21.17 11.59 2.29
C VAL A 161 -22.45 11.12 3.00
N GLY A 162 -23.41 12.02 3.18
CA GLY A 162 -24.74 11.71 3.70
C GLY A 162 -25.47 12.94 4.20
N THR A 163 -26.61 12.73 4.83
CA THR A 163 -27.36 13.76 5.56
C THR A 163 -27.69 13.24 6.96
N ARG A 164 -27.92 14.14 7.91
CA ARG A 164 -28.46 13.79 9.23
C ARG A 164 -29.31 14.92 9.76
N PHE A 165 -30.20 14.61 10.70
CA PHE A 165 -30.85 15.64 11.51
C PHE A 165 -29.97 15.98 12.71
N THR A 166 -29.88 17.26 13.04
CA THR A 166 -29.23 17.74 14.26
C THR A 166 -30.06 18.88 14.85
N ASN A 167 -30.00 19.04 16.17
CA ASN A 167 -30.73 20.09 16.86
C ASN A 167 -29.83 21.32 16.92
N ILE A 168 -30.30 22.43 16.38
CA ILE A 168 -29.69 23.75 16.58
C ILE A 168 -30.60 24.62 17.44
N PHE A 169 -30.01 25.60 18.14
CA PHE A 169 -30.65 26.65 18.94
C PHE A 169 -32.10 26.37 19.39
N GLY A 170 -32.26 25.82 20.60
CA GLY A 170 -33.60 25.62 21.20
C GLY A 170 -34.28 24.30 20.83
N GLY A 171 -33.57 23.34 20.24
CA GLY A 171 -34.07 21.97 20.04
C GLY A 171 -34.81 21.76 18.71
N VAL A 172 -34.76 22.73 17.80
CA VAL A 172 -35.37 22.58 16.47
C VAL A 172 -34.52 21.64 15.62
N PRO A 173 -35.08 20.50 15.15
CA PRO A 173 -34.35 19.59 14.29
C PRO A 173 -34.20 20.20 12.90
N VAL A 174 -32.97 20.30 12.42
CA VAL A 174 -32.64 20.71 11.06
C VAL A 174 -31.87 19.61 10.34
N GLN A 175 -32.14 19.45 9.05
CA GLN A 175 -31.36 18.56 8.21
C GLN A 175 -30.04 19.25 7.82
N VAL A 176 -28.93 18.59 8.08
CA VAL A 176 -27.59 19.02 7.67
C VAL A 176 -26.99 18.01 6.69
N TYR A 177 -26.16 18.52 5.79
CA TYR A 177 -25.32 17.72 4.91
C TYR A 177 -24.03 17.35 5.62
N ARG A 178 -23.66 16.08 5.55
CA ARG A 178 -22.37 15.59 6.02
C ARG A 178 -21.39 15.67 4.86
N VAL A 179 -20.43 16.58 4.94
CA VAL A 179 -19.46 16.85 3.88
C VAL A 179 -18.09 16.33 4.30
N LEU A 180 -17.46 15.58 3.41
CA LEU A 180 -16.08 15.13 3.56
C LEU A 180 -15.12 16.29 3.28
N LEU A 181 -14.33 16.66 4.28
CA LEU A 181 -13.17 17.51 4.10
C LEU A 181 -11.95 16.63 3.90
N GLU A 182 -11.41 16.64 2.68
CA GLU A 182 -10.22 15.87 2.36
C GLU A 182 -8.97 16.57 2.90
N LYS A 183 -8.11 15.81 3.55
CA LYS A 183 -6.77 16.24 3.98
C LYS A 183 -5.69 15.68 3.04
N PRO A 184 -4.46 16.19 3.07
CA PRO A 184 -3.37 15.64 2.25
C PRO A 184 -3.17 14.15 2.48
N ALA A 185 -2.87 13.40 1.42
CA ALA A 185 -2.38 12.04 1.54
C ALA A 185 -0.86 12.07 1.72
N VAL A 186 -0.36 11.28 2.66
CA VAL A 186 1.06 11.22 3.01
C VAL A 186 1.52 9.77 2.97
N LEU A 187 2.61 9.53 2.26
CA LEU A 187 3.19 8.21 2.03
C LEU A 187 4.70 8.30 2.24
N ARG A 188 5.30 7.28 2.86
CA ARG A 188 6.74 7.26 3.13
C ARG A 188 7.51 6.73 1.93
N GLU A 189 7.31 5.47 1.57
CA GLU A 189 8.10 4.81 0.53
C GLU A 189 7.23 3.77 -0.20
N VAL A 190 7.47 3.59 -1.50
CA VAL A 190 6.88 2.51 -2.31
C VAL A 190 7.99 1.63 -2.86
N GLU A 191 7.86 0.33 -2.66
CA GLU A 191 8.78 -0.66 -3.21
C GLU A 191 8.06 -1.57 -4.22
N LEU A 192 8.73 -1.85 -5.33
CA LEU A 192 8.24 -2.69 -6.41
C LEU A 192 9.24 -3.81 -6.70
N TYR A 193 8.78 -5.05 -6.66
CA TYR A 193 9.65 -6.22 -6.79
C TYR A 193 9.14 -7.20 -7.84
N GLY A 194 10.07 -7.77 -8.61
CA GLY A 194 9.87 -8.98 -9.40
C GLY A 194 10.50 -10.19 -8.70
N LEU A 195 10.62 -11.31 -9.42
CA LEU A 195 11.43 -12.43 -8.97
C LEU A 195 12.92 -12.14 -9.23
N ALA A 196 13.78 -12.52 -8.30
CA ALA A 196 15.22 -12.46 -8.50
C ALA A 196 15.62 -13.34 -9.69
N PRO A 197 16.62 -12.92 -10.49
CA PRO A 197 17.24 -13.82 -11.46
C PRO A 197 17.77 -15.06 -10.72
N ILE A 198 17.53 -16.25 -11.28
CA ILE A 198 18.19 -17.46 -10.81
C ILE A 198 19.68 -17.26 -11.11
N ARG A 199 20.51 -17.08 -10.08
CA ARG A 199 21.97 -17.14 -10.22
C ARG A 199 22.30 -18.57 -10.66
N ARG A 200 22.67 -18.73 -11.93
CA ARG A 200 23.26 -19.97 -12.46
C ARG A 200 24.76 -19.95 -12.22
#